data_AF-A0A2T9K675-F1
#
_entry.id   AF-A0A2T9K675-F1
#
_cell.length_a   1.000
_cell.length_b   1.000
_cell.length_c   1.000
_cell.angle_alpha   90.00
_cell.angle_beta   90.00
_cell.angle_gamma   90.00
#
_symmetry.space_group_name_H-M   'P 1'
#
loop_
_entity.id
_entity.type
_entity.pdbx_description
1 polymer ?
#
loop_
_entity_poly.entity_id
_entity_poly.type
_entity_poly.pdbx_seq_one_letter_code
_entity_poly.pdbx_strand_id
1 'polypeptide(L)'
;MRLDLTLLGAAIGAALATSAAQAASFTPPKPSPAIEAERKQLGDTILNQPGVQLPDDRAELDAALAARDWGRLVTAINGVPSLDAANRMADWERYQVYRGGGYNVVFMYVRTLSDMAASYERAALKNPDYAEAGKGLRMAALSQLLYLQAIIKVDGVRCADATAPVAQRDRIMEASAPFMQAGLALERKALVTALTAAAQQERLTAKVRDADPDLCRGGLEEIGETLEKYPDRAKVAGKVAGRPGTTIDVPVDFSRPARYSDPKTWDAKREQARIGLEDMLGAMVGLTRAKVP
;
A
#
# COMPACT_ATOMS: atom_id res chain seq x y z
N MET A 1 -41.60 6.17 -36.39
CA MET A 1 -41.18 4.76 -36.50
C MET A 1 -41.21 4.19 -35.09
N ARG A 2 -42.27 3.47 -34.75
CA ARG A 2 -42.50 2.85 -33.43
C ARG A 2 -41.92 1.44 -33.46
N LEU A 3 -41.19 1.06 -32.42
CA LEU A 3 -40.76 -0.31 -32.18
C LEU A 3 -41.40 -0.75 -30.87
N ASP A 4 -42.39 -1.64 -31.00
CA ASP A 4 -43.00 -2.38 -29.92
C ASP A 4 -41.97 -3.37 -29.35
N LEU A 5 -41.69 -3.28 -28.05
CA LEU A 5 -40.94 -4.29 -27.32
C LEU A 5 -41.91 -5.02 -26.39
N THR A 6 -42.50 -6.08 -26.92
CA THR A 6 -43.31 -7.06 -26.19
C THR A 6 -42.46 -7.83 -25.17
N LEU A 7 -43.08 -8.04 -24.01
CA LEU A 7 -42.65 -8.90 -22.92
C LEU A 7 -42.06 -10.24 -23.38
N LEU A 8 -40.91 -10.59 -22.81
CA LEU A 8 -40.51 -11.97 -22.56
C LEU A 8 -39.83 -12.00 -21.18
N GLY A 9 -40.65 -12.29 -20.18
CA GLY A 9 -40.18 -12.74 -18.88
C GLY A 9 -39.61 -14.16 -19.02
N ALA A 10 -38.39 -14.33 -18.53
CA ALA A 10 -37.87 -15.64 -18.16
C ALA A 10 -37.08 -15.45 -16.87
N ALA A 11 -37.63 -16.02 -15.80
CA ALA A 11 -37.03 -16.05 -14.48
C ALA A 11 -35.72 -16.86 -14.51
N ILE A 12 -34.59 -16.18 -14.36
CA ILE A 12 -33.33 -16.82 -13.93
C ILE A 12 -33.18 -16.50 -12.45
N GLY A 13 -33.99 -17.18 -11.65
CA GLY A 13 -33.88 -17.23 -10.19
C GLY A 13 -33.33 -18.59 -9.79
N ALA A 14 -32.07 -18.88 -10.13
CA ALA A 14 -31.39 -20.08 -9.69
C ALA A 14 -30.31 -19.69 -8.68
N ALA A 15 -30.59 -20.09 -7.43
CA ALA A 15 -29.78 -19.92 -6.25
C ALA A 15 -28.28 -20.22 -6.46
N LEU A 16 -27.45 -19.18 -6.44
CA LEU A 16 -26.08 -19.25 -5.96
C LEU A 16 -26.05 -18.75 -4.50
N ALA A 17 -26.82 -19.42 -3.65
CA ALA A 17 -26.56 -19.40 -2.21
C ALA A 17 -25.38 -20.35 -1.98
N THR A 18 -24.19 -19.97 -2.43
CA THR A 18 -22.97 -20.57 -1.87
C THR A 18 -23.03 -20.25 -0.40
N SER A 19 -23.25 -21.27 0.41
CA SER A 19 -22.98 -21.26 1.84
C SER A 19 -21.56 -20.76 2.02
N ALA A 20 -21.42 -19.44 2.25
CA ALA A 20 -20.24 -18.86 2.83
C ALA A 20 -20.19 -19.41 4.26
N ALA A 21 -19.72 -20.66 4.38
CA ALA A 21 -19.26 -21.18 5.64
C ALA A 21 -18.33 -20.09 6.16
N GLN A 22 -18.70 -19.48 7.29
CA GLN A 22 -17.87 -18.53 8.00
C GLN A 22 -16.54 -19.22 8.25
N ALA A 23 -15.60 -19.04 7.32
CA ALA A 23 -14.29 -19.63 7.43
C ALA A 23 -13.69 -19.03 8.69
N ALA A 24 -13.36 -19.90 9.65
CA ALA A 24 -12.77 -19.47 10.90
C ALA A 24 -11.60 -18.54 10.59
N SER A 25 -11.60 -17.35 11.20
CA SER A 25 -10.49 -16.41 11.02
C SER A 25 -9.22 -17.06 11.54
N PHE A 26 -8.20 -17.17 10.70
CA PHE A 26 -6.92 -17.72 11.11
C PHE A 26 -6.09 -16.66 11.84
N THR A 27 -5.38 -17.06 12.88
CA THR A 27 -4.36 -16.23 13.52
C THR A 27 -3.06 -16.35 12.71
N PRO A 28 -2.44 -15.25 12.29
CA PRO A 28 -1.14 -15.32 11.63
C PRO A 28 -0.09 -16.02 12.49
N PRO A 29 0.77 -16.88 11.92
CA PRO A 29 1.89 -17.45 12.64
C PRO A 29 2.81 -16.32 13.12
N LYS A 30 3.35 -16.47 14.33
CA LYS A 30 4.40 -15.56 14.82
C LYS A 30 5.66 -15.75 13.96
N PRO A 31 6.43 -14.68 13.70
CA PRO A 31 7.74 -14.79 13.06
C PRO A 31 8.64 -15.79 13.78
N SER A 32 9.34 -16.63 13.01
CA SER A 32 10.36 -17.50 13.57
C SER A 32 11.63 -16.69 13.90
N PRO A 33 12.51 -17.19 14.79
CA PRO A 33 13.81 -16.55 15.03
C PRO A 33 14.65 -16.35 13.76
N ALA A 34 14.50 -17.23 12.76
CA ALA A 34 15.18 -17.09 11.47
C ALA A 34 14.65 -15.89 10.67
N ILE A 35 13.33 -15.65 10.68
CA ILE A 35 12.74 -14.46 10.05
C ILE A 35 13.19 -13.19 10.78
N GLU A 36 13.24 -13.20 12.12
CA GLU A 36 13.74 -12.05 12.89
C GLU A 36 15.22 -11.75 12.63
N ALA A 37 16.06 -12.78 12.54
CA ALA A 37 17.46 -12.63 12.16
C ALA A 37 17.60 -12.02 10.77
N GLU A 38 16.76 -12.44 9.83
CA GLU A 38 16.77 -11.88 8.48
C GLU A 38 16.25 -10.44 8.43
N ARG A 39 15.20 -10.11 9.17
CA ARG A 39 14.74 -8.72 9.34
C ARG A 39 15.89 -7.85 9.81
N LYS A 40 16.61 -8.31 10.84
CA LYS A 40 17.76 -7.59 11.37
C LYS A 40 18.82 -7.42 10.28
N GLN A 41 19.18 -8.49 9.56
CA GLN A 41 20.17 -8.43 8.49
C GLN A 41 19.78 -7.40 7.41
N LEU A 42 18.52 -7.42 6.94
CA LEU A 42 18.04 -6.46 5.95
C LEU A 42 18.02 -5.03 6.49
N GLY A 43 17.60 -4.83 7.74
CA GLY A 43 17.69 -3.53 8.41
C GLY A 43 19.13 -3.02 8.54
N ASP A 44 20.07 -3.90 8.90
CA ASP A 44 21.49 -3.57 9.02
C ASP A 44 22.08 -3.12 7.66
N THR A 45 21.57 -3.63 6.52
CA THR A 45 21.99 -3.14 5.20
C THR A 45 21.65 -1.66 4.96
N ILE A 46 20.66 -1.13 5.68
CA ILE A 46 20.33 0.31 5.67
C ILE A 46 21.22 1.04 6.66
N LEU A 47 21.30 0.57 7.90
CA LEU A 47 22.05 1.24 8.96
C LEU A 47 23.56 1.35 8.68
N ASN A 48 24.11 0.41 7.92
CA ASN A 48 25.53 0.41 7.56
C ASN A 48 25.85 1.28 6.32
N GLN A 49 24.85 1.93 5.69
CA GLN A 49 25.11 2.83 4.57
C GLN A 49 25.73 4.15 5.07
N PRO A 50 26.77 4.67 4.39
CA PRO A 50 27.36 5.95 4.75
C PRO A 50 26.33 7.08 4.75
N GLY A 51 26.34 7.88 5.81
CA GLY A 51 25.46 9.05 5.94
C GLY A 51 24.07 8.75 6.50
N VAL A 52 23.69 7.48 6.68
CA VAL A 52 22.41 7.13 7.31
C VAL A 52 22.42 7.54 8.78
N GLN A 53 21.39 8.27 9.18
CA GLN A 53 21.18 8.68 10.56
C GLN A 53 19.71 8.52 10.92
N LEU A 54 19.43 7.90 12.07
CA LEU A 54 18.06 7.75 12.55
C LEU A 54 17.64 8.97 13.39
N PRO A 55 16.33 9.26 13.51
CA PRO A 55 15.83 10.31 14.40
C PRO A 55 16.21 10.04 15.85
N ASP A 56 16.41 11.10 16.64
CA ASP A 56 16.74 10.99 18.06
C ASP A 56 15.60 10.31 18.86
N ASP A 57 14.35 10.51 18.42
CA ASP A 57 13.12 9.94 18.98
C ASP A 57 12.77 8.55 18.42
N ARG A 58 13.75 7.84 17.82
CA ARG A 58 13.56 6.52 17.21
C ARG A 58 12.82 5.55 18.12
N ALA A 59 13.16 5.49 19.41
CA ALA A 59 12.55 4.54 20.34
C ALA A 59 11.04 4.79 20.46
N GLU A 60 10.61 6.05 20.45
CA GLU A 60 9.19 6.41 20.46
C GLU A 60 8.50 6.08 19.13
N LEU A 61 9.17 6.29 18.00
CA LEU A 61 8.65 5.91 16.68
C LEU A 61 8.50 4.39 16.54
N ASP A 62 9.50 3.62 17.00
CA ASP A 62 9.48 2.15 17.03
C ASP A 62 8.32 1.65 17.92
N ALA A 63 8.10 2.29 19.08
CA ALA A 63 6.98 1.96 19.98
C ALA A 63 5.62 2.31 19.35
N ALA A 64 5.50 3.48 18.71
CA ALA A 64 4.29 3.89 18.01
C ALA A 64 3.94 2.93 16.86
N LEU A 65 4.95 2.50 16.10
CA LEU A 65 4.78 1.51 15.03
C LEU A 65 4.34 0.15 15.59
N ALA A 66 4.97 -0.33 16.66
CA ALA A 66 4.58 -1.58 17.31
C ALA A 66 3.13 -1.55 17.84
N ALA A 67 2.69 -0.39 18.34
CA ALA A 67 1.32 -0.15 18.79
C ALA A 67 0.32 0.15 17.65
N ARG A 68 0.81 0.32 16.40
CA ARG A 68 0.04 0.84 15.26
C ARG A 68 -0.66 2.17 15.54
N ASP A 69 0.03 3.04 16.28
CA ASP A 69 -0.41 4.42 16.51
C ASP A 69 -0.12 5.28 15.28
N TRP A 70 -0.92 5.07 14.23
CA TRP A 70 -0.79 5.77 12.96
C TRP A 70 -0.99 7.29 13.13
N GLY A 71 -1.79 7.72 14.10
CA GLY A 71 -1.98 9.15 14.39
C GLY A 71 -0.70 9.80 14.89
N ARG A 72 -0.01 9.17 15.84
CA ARG A 72 1.30 9.64 16.32
C ARG A 72 2.36 9.61 15.22
N LEU A 73 2.42 8.54 14.45
CA LEU A 73 3.37 8.41 13.33
C LEU A 73 3.17 9.49 12.26
N VAL A 74 1.92 9.72 11.84
CA VAL A 74 1.60 10.79 10.87
C VAL A 74 1.92 12.16 11.43
N THR A 75 1.70 12.39 12.73
CA THR A 75 2.07 13.66 13.39
C THR A 75 3.58 13.85 13.37
N ALA A 76 4.36 12.82 13.67
CA ALA A 76 5.82 12.88 13.65
C ALA A 76 6.37 13.20 12.25
N ILE A 77 5.87 12.52 11.21
CA ILE A 77 6.29 12.75 9.82
C ILE A 77 5.94 14.17 9.34
N ASN A 78 4.72 14.64 9.63
CA ASN A 78 4.30 15.98 9.21
C ASN A 78 4.98 17.09 10.03
N GLY A 79 5.48 16.77 11.23
CA GLY A 79 6.08 17.73 12.18
C GLY A 79 7.57 17.95 11.99
N VAL A 80 8.19 17.40 10.95
CA VAL A 80 9.62 17.48 10.71
C VAL A 80 10.05 18.94 10.42
N PRO A 81 10.92 19.55 11.24
CA PRO A 81 11.16 21.01 11.20
C PRO A 81 12.22 21.45 10.19
N SER A 82 12.99 20.51 9.61
CA SER A 82 14.12 20.82 8.75
C SER A 82 14.40 19.71 7.73
N LEU A 83 15.19 20.02 6.70
CA LEU A 83 15.62 19.04 5.71
C LEU A 83 16.48 17.92 6.32
N ASP A 84 17.33 18.26 7.29
CA ASP A 84 18.16 17.30 8.00
C ASP A 84 17.30 16.33 8.84
N ALA A 85 16.28 16.85 9.53
CA ALA A 85 15.32 16.02 10.22
C ALA A 85 14.47 15.17 9.25
N ALA A 86 14.18 15.67 8.04
CA ALA A 86 13.47 14.92 7.01
C ALA A 86 14.30 13.75 6.47
N ASN A 87 15.61 13.96 6.27
CA ASN A 87 16.52 12.89 5.91
C ASN A 87 16.55 11.81 7.00
N ARG A 88 16.66 12.20 8.28
CA ARG A 88 16.64 11.24 9.39
C ARG A 88 15.32 10.46 9.46
N MET A 89 14.19 11.13 9.28
CA MET A 89 12.89 10.47 9.23
C MET A 89 12.81 9.49 8.06
N ALA A 90 13.22 9.90 6.86
CA ALA A 90 13.25 9.05 5.67
C ALA A 90 14.16 7.82 5.86
N ASP A 91 15.29 7.96 6.54
CA ASP A 91 16.20 6.85 6.89
C ASP A 91 15.55 5.85 7.85
N TRP A 92 14.79 6.34 8.85
CA TRP A 92 14.02 5.48 9.73
C TRP A 92 12.91 4.74 8.98
N GLU A 93 12.13 5.43 8.16
CA GLU A 93 11.09 4.80 7.34
C GLU A 93 11.69 3.73 6.42
N ARG A 94 12.79 4.05 5.72
CA ARG A 94 13.53 3.11 4.87
C ARG A 94 14.01 1.89 5.66
N TYR A 95 14.55 2.10 6.85
CA TYR A 95 14.96 1.02 7.74
C TYR A 95 13.78 0.09 8.08
N GLN A 96 12.61 0.64 8.41
CA GLN A 96 11.43 -0.18 8.71
C GLN A 96 10.90 -0.92 7.48
N VAL A 97 10.93 -0.29 6.29
CA VAL A 97 10.55 -0.94 5.04
C VAL A 97 11.42 -2.18 4.77
N TYR A 98 12.74 -2.07 4.94
CA TYR A 98 13.66 -3.21 4.72
C TYR A 98 13.52 -4.30 5.78
N ARG A 99 13.05 -3.96 6.98
CA ARG A 99 12.67 -4.94 8.02
C ARG A 99 11.33 -5.63 7.78
N GLY A 100 10.70 -5.39 6.63
CA GLY A 100 9.41 -5.99 6.30
C GLY A 100 8.22 -5.23 6.88
N GLY A 101 8.35 -3.90 7.03
CA GLY A 101 7.24 -3.02 7.37
C GLY A 101 6.04 -3.22 6.44
N GLY A 102 4.85 -3.05 7.01
CA GLY A 102 3.58 -3.17 6.30
C GLY A 102 3.34 -2.08 5.27
N TYR A 103 2.19 -2.14 4.59
CA TYR A 103 1.88 -1.23 3.48
C TYR A 103 1.79 0.24 3.95
N ASN A 104 1.30 0.48 5.17
CA ASN A 104 1.24 1.83 5.76
C ASN A 104 2.63 2.47 5.94
N VAL A 105 3.62 1.68 6.37
CA VAL A 105 5.01 2.16 6.54
C VAL A 105 5.60 2.56 5.19
N VAL A 106 5.36 1.74 4.15
CA VAL A 106 5.82 2.06 2.80
C VAL A 106 5.10 3.30 2.26
N PHE A 107 3.80 3.46 2.53
CA PHE A 107 3.06 4.65 2.12
C PHE A 107 3.55 5.94 2.81
N MET A 108 3.88 5.87 4.10
CA MET A 108 4.55 6.95 4.83
C MET A 108 5.87 7.32 4.12
N TYR A 109 6.70 6.34 3.80
CA TYR A 109 7.97 6.56 3.10
C TYR A 109 7.79 7.18 1.71
N VAL A 110 6.79 6.73 0.93
CA VAL A 110 6.43 7.32 -0.38
C VAL A 110 6.11 8.81 -0.24
N ARG A 111 5.34 9.17 0.78
CA ARG A 111 4.95 10.55 1.06
C ARG A 111 6.17 11.39 1.41
N THR A 112 6.98 10.94 2.37
CA THR A 112 8.20 11.64 2.80
C THR A 112 9.13 11.89 1.62
N LEU A 113 9.42 10.87 0.80
CA LEU A 113 10.25 11.03 -0.40
C LEU A 113 9.64 11.99 -1.42
N SER A 114 8.32 11.99 -1.60
CA SER A 114 7.62 12.88 -2.53
C SER A 114 7.68 14.34 -2.07
N ASP A 115 7.48 14.58 -0.77
CA ASP A 115 7.52 15.91 -0.17
C ASP A 115 8.95 16.48 -0.19
N MET A 116 9.95 15.63 0.06
CA MET A 116 11.36 15.97 -0.10
C MET A 116 11.67 16.30 -1.57
N ALA A 117 11.28 15.45 -2.52
CA ALA A 117 11.48 15.70 -3.96
C ALA A 117 10.92 17.05 -4.39
N ALA A 118 9.68 17.35 -4.02
CA ALA A 118 9.04 18.63 -4.32
C ALA A 118 9.79 19.82 -3.69
N SER A 119 10.39 19.64 -2.52
CA SER A 119 11.19 20.67 -1.86
C SER A 119 12.51 20.93 -2.58
N TYR A 120 13.21 19.89 -3.00
CA TYR A 120 14.43 20.01 -3.82
C TYR A 120 14.15 20.60 -5.20
N GLU A 121 13.06 20.22 -5.85
CA GLU A 121 12.65 20.80 -7.14
C GLU A 121 12.36 22.30 -7.03
N ARG A 122 11.69 22.74 -5.95
CA ARG A 122 11.50 24.18 -5.68
C ARG A 122 12.83 24.89 -5.42
N ALA A 123 13.75 24.25 -4.70
CA ALA A 123 15.09 24.80 -4.48
C ALA A 123 15.91 24.87 -5.78
N ALA A 124 15.72 23.91 -6.69
CA ALA A 124 16.38 23.86 -8.00
C ALA A 124 16.04 25.05 -8.90
N LEU A 125 14.87 25.67 -8.71
CA LEU A 125 14.51 26.93 -9.40
C LEU A 125 15.43 28.09 -9.04
N LYS A 126 16.09 28.05 -7.89
CA LYS A 126 17.01 29.08 -7.41
C LYS A 126 18.48 28.66 -7.51
N ASN A 127 18.76 27.38 -7.28
CA ASN A 127 20.08 26.80 -7.44
C ASN A 127 19.98 25.45 -8.18
N PRO A 128 20.40 25.38 -9.46
CA PRO A 128 20.36 24.16 -10.27
C PRO A 128 21.06 22.94 -9.67
N ASP A 129 21.99 23.10 -8.74
CA ASP A 129 22.71 22.00 -8.08
C ASP A 129 21.74 21.03 -7.34
N TYR A 130 20.54 21.49 -6.99
CA TYR A 130 19.52 20.66 -6.34
C TYR A 130 18.67 19.81 -7.30
N ALA A 131 18.77 20.03 -8.62
CA ALA A 131 17.90 19.38 -9.60
C ALA A 131 18.07 17.85 -9.60
N GLU A 132 19.30 17.36 -9.57
CA GLU A 132 19.58 15.91 -9.57
C GLU A 132 19.09 15.23 -8.29
N ALA A 133 19.26 15.88 -7.13
CA ALA A 133 18.73 15.37 -5.86
C ALA A 133 17.20 15.27 -5.89
N GLY A 134 16.51 16.29 -6.40
CA GLY A 134 15.06 16.29 -6.56
C GLY A 134 14.58 15.15 -7.48
N LYS A 135 15.24 14.97 -8.63
CA LYS A 135 14.94 13.88 -9.57
C LYS A 135 15.18 12.49 -8.95
N GLY A 136 16.28 12.32 -8.21
CA GLY A 136 16.59 11.08 -7.51
C GLY A 136 15.53 10.70 -6.47
N LEU A 137 15.10 11.67 -5.66
CA LEU A 137 14.02 11.49 -4.68
C LEU A 137 12.68 11.19 -5.35
N ARG A 138 12.37 11.86 -6.47
CA ARG A 138 11.16 11.61 -7.26
C ARG A 138 11.12 10.18 -7.78
N MET A 139 12.24 9.70 -8.32
CA MET A 139 12.39 8.31 -8.78
C MET A 139 12.26 7.31 -7.63
N ALA A 140 12.86 7.60 -6.47
CA ALA A 140 12.73 6.77 -5.28
C ALA A 140 11.29 6.69 -4.79
N ALA A 141 10.57 7.82 -4.72
CA ALA A 141 9.17 7.89 -4.35
C ALA A 141 8.29 7.03 -5.29
N LEU A 142 8.50 7.14 -6.60
CA LEU A 142 7.80 6.32 -7.59
C LEU A 142 8.10 4.83 -7.40
N SER A 143 9.38 4.47 -7.18
CA SER A 143 9.78 3.09 -6.92
C SER A 143 9.08 2.53 -5.68
N GLN A 144 9.01 3.29 -4.59
CA GLN A 144 8.33 2.85 -3.37
C GLN A 144 6.81 2.76 -3.56
N LEU A 145 6.22 3.64 -4.37
CA LEU A 145 4.79 3.58 -4.71
C LEU A 145 4.47 2.33 -5.53
N LEU A 146 5.31 1.95 -6.48
CA LEU A 146 5.17 0.68 -7.21
C LEU A 146 5.37 -0.53 -6.30
N TYR A 147 6.35 -0.48 -5.39
CA TYR A 147 6.58 -1.53 -4.41
C TYR A 147 5.40 -1.69 -3.44
N LEU A 148 4.76 -0.59 -3.03
CA LEU A 148 3.53 -0.59 -2.24
C LEU A 148 2.41 -1.35 -2.95
N GLN A 149 2.24 -1.14 -4.26
CA GLN A 149 1.25 -1.85 -5.07
C GLN A 149 1.58 -3.34 -5.19
N ALA A 150 2.87 -3.68 -5.24
CA ALA A 150 3.33 -5.06 -5.20
C ALA A 150 3.00 -5.73 -3.86
N ILE A 151 3.20 -5.05 -2.72
CA ILE A 151 2.79 -5.55 -1.40
C ILE A 151 1.29 -5.83 -1.38
N ILE A 152 0.46 -4.87 -1.81
CA ILE A 152 -1.00 -5.03 -1.77
C ILE A 152 -1.45 -6.23 -2.60
N LYS A 153 -0.89 -6.42 -3.81
CA LYS A 153 -1.21 -7.59 -4.63
C LYS A 153 -0.74 -8.90 -4.02
N VAL A 154 0.53 -8.97 -3.62
CA VAL A 154 1.16 -10.22 -3.19
C VAL A 154 0.69 -10.60 -1.79
N ASP A 155 0.73 -9.67 -0.84
CA ASP A 155 0.40 -9.95 0.56
C ASP A 155 -1.11 -9.86 0.83
N GLY A 156 -1.88 -9.17 -0.03
CA GLY A 156 -3.33 -9.11 0.07
C GLY A 156 -4.01 -10.48 -0.04
N VAL A 157 -3.35 -11.49 -0.63
CA VAL A 157 -3.88 -12.87 -0.67
C VAL A 157 -3.96 -13.53 0.72
N ARG A 158 -3.31 -12.94 1.73
CA ARG A 158 -3.39 -13.37 3.13
C ARG A 158 -4.73 -12.98 3.77
N CYS A 159 -5.44 -12.01 3.21
CA CYS A 159 -6.73 -11.57 3.73
C CYS A 159 -7.82 -12.61 3.47
N ALA A 160 -8.75 -12.78 4.43
CA ALA A 160 -9.91 -13.64 4.23
C ALA A 160 -10.90 -13.00 3.23
N ASP A 161 -11.14 -11.70 3.38
CA ASP A 161 -11.93 -10.90 2.45
C ASP A 161 -11.03 -10.36 1.33
N ALA A 162 -11.19 -10.88 0.12
CA ALA A 162 -10.41 -10.46 -1.04
C ALA A 162 -10.69 -9.01 -1.50
N THR A 163 -11.78 -8.40 -1.04
CA THR A 163 -12.12 -7.01 -1.37
C THR A 163 -11.39 -6.00 -0.49
N ALA A 164 -10.91 -6.40 0.69
CA ALA A 164 -10.14 -5.53 1.58
C ALA A 164 -8.86 -4.97 0.93
N PRO A 165 -7.92 -5.79 0.40
CA PRO A 165 -6.73 -5.27 -0.27
C PRO A 165 -7.05 -4.43 -1.52
N VAL A 166 -8.15 -4.74 -2.22
CA VAL A 166 -8.61 -3.94 -3.37
C VAL A 166 -9.07 -2.55 -2.90
N ALA A 167 -9.86 -2.48 -1.82
CA ALA A 167 -10.28 -1.20 -1.26
C ALA A 167 -9.08 -0.37 -0.78
N GLN A 168 -8.07 -1.00 -0.17
CA GLN A 168 -6.84 -0.31 0.23
C GLN A 168 -6.05 0.20 -0.98
N ARG A 169 -5.91 -0.63 -2.03
CA ARG A 169 -5.30 -0.23 -3.31
C ARG A 169 -5.95 1.05 -3.84
N ASP A 170 -7.27 1.06 -3.92
CA ASP A 170 -8.01 2.16 -4.53
C ASP A 170 -7.88 3.44 -3.69
N ARG A 171 -7.97 3.35 -2.35
CA ARG A 171 -7.71 4.49 -1.44
C ARG A 171 -6.30 5.04 -1.58
N ILE A 172 -5.30 4.16 -1.66
CA ILE A 172 -3.91 4.58 -1.83
C ILE A 172 -3.71 5.25 -3.18
N MET A 173 -4.25 4.68 -4.26
CA MET A 173 -4.15 5.28 -5.59
C MET A 173 -4.81 6.65 -5.67
N GLU A 174 -5.94 6.83 -5.00
CA GLU A 174 -6.60 8.13 -4.85
C GLU A 174 -5.71 9.12 -4.08
N ALA A 175 -5.20 8.71 -2.91
CA ALA A 175 -4.34 9.55 -2.07
C ALA A 175 -2.97 9.84 -2.70
N SER A 176 -2.43 8.93 -3.52
CA SER A 176 -1.12 9.04 -4.17
C SER A 176 -1.19 9.59 -5.59
N ALA A 177 -2.37 9.99 -6.09
CA ALA A 177 -2.53 10.45 -7.46
C ALA A 177 -1.55 11.59 -7.84
N PRO A 178 -1.32 12.62 -6.99
CA PRO A 178 -0.33 13.66 -7.29
C PRO A 178 1.10 13.12 -7.36
N PHE A 179 1.46 12.16 -6.50
CA PHE A 179 2.79 11.54 -6.49
C PHE A 179 3.01 10.70 -7.74
N MET A 180 1.99 9.92 -8.13
CA MET A 180 2.02 9.14 -9.36
C MET A 180 2.18 10.05 -10.58
N GLN A 181 1.35 11.09 -10.71
CA GLN A 181 1.43 12.03 -11.84
C GLN A 181 2.82 12.66 -11.99
N ALA A 182 3.41 13.11 -10.88
CA ALA A 182 4.75 13.68 -10.90
C ALA A 182 5.83 12.62 -11.18
N GLY A 183 5.66 11.38 -10.72
CA GLY A 183 6.53 10.26 -11.07
C GLY A 183 6.48 9.93 -12.57
N LEU A 184 5.30 9.98 -13.19
CA LEU A 184 5.11 9.74 -14.63
C LEU A 184 5.77 10.79 -15.52
N ALA A 185 6.11 11.97 -14.97
CA ALA A 185 6.86 13.01 -15.68
C ALA A 185 8.36 12.68 -15.81
N LEU A 186 8.85 11.64 -15.12
CA LEU A 186 10.23 11.18 -15.26
C LEU A 186 10.50 10.64 -16.67
N GLU A 187 11.75 10.73 -17.09
CA GLU A 187 12.18 10.11 -18.35
C GLU A 187 12.04 8.58 -18.30
N ARG A 188 11.86 7.98 -19.49
CA ARG A 188 11.64 6.53 -19.63
C ARG A 188 12.68 5.67 -18.91
N LYS A 189 13.96 6.08 -18.93
CA LYS A 189 15.03 5.36 -18.23
C LYS A 189 14.77 5.31 -16.71
N ALA A 190 14.40 6.42 -16.11
CA ALA A 190 14.09 6.50 -14.68
C ALA A 190 12.82 5.71 -14.32
N LEU A 191 11.80 5.70 -15.19
CA LEU A 191 10.61 4.84 -15.00
C LEU A 191 10.98 3.35 -14.96
N VAL A 192 11.84 2.89 -15.88
CA VAL A 192 12.34 1.50 -15.91
C VAL A 192 13.18 1.19 -14.68
N THR A 193 14.01 2.12 -14.22
CA THR A 193 14.81 1.96 -13.00
C THR A 193 13.90 1.84 -11.77
N ALA A 194 12.90 2.70 -11.62
CA ALA A 194 11.94 2.64 -10.52
C ALA A 194 11.15 1.32 -10.51
N LEU A 195 10.68 0.87 -11.68
CA LEU A 195 9.99 -0.41 -11.84
C LEU A 195 10.86 -1.60 -11.42
N THR A 196 12.10 -1.65 -11.91
CA THR A 196 13.05 -2.73 -11.59
C THR A 196 13.37 -2.75 -10.09
N ALA A 197 13.62 -1.58 -9.51
CA ALA A 197 13.91 -1.44 -8.07
C ALA A 197 12.72 -1.91 -7.22
N ALA A 198 11.48 -1.54 -7.59
CA ALA A 198 10.28 -1.98 -6.91
C ALA A 198 10.10 -3.52 -6.93
N ALA A 199 10.28 -4.13 -8.10
CA ALA A 199 10.17 -5.58 -8.26
C ALA A 199 11.27 -6.33 -7.49
N GLN A 200 12.50 -5.81 -7.50
CA GLN A 200 13.60 -6.39 -6.73
C GLN A 200 13.35 -6.28 -5.22
N GLN A 201 12.84 -5.15 -4.75
CA GLN A 201 12.52 -4.93 -3.35
C GLN A 201 11.36 -5.83 -2.87
N GLU A 202 10.36 -6.10 -3.72
CA GLU A 202 9.33 -7.11 -3.44
C GLU A 202 9.96 -8.44 -3.10
N ARG A 203 10.81 -8.96 -3.99
CA ARG A 203 11.48 -10.26 -3.81
C ARG A 203 12.37 -10.29 -2.58
N LEU A 204 13.13 -9.21 -2.35
CA LEU A 204 14.07 -9.11 -1.23
C LEU A 204 13.34 -9.17 0.12
N THR A 205 12.24 -8.43 0.27
CA THR A 205 11.55 -8.26 1.55
C THR A 205 10.38 -9.22 1.75
N ALA A 206 9.97 -9.97 0.71
CA ALA A 206 8.75 -10.80 0.72
C ALA A 206 8.64 -11.74 1.92
N LYS A 207 9.72 -12.43 2.26
CA LYS A 207 9.72 -13.43 3.33
C LYS A 207 9.72 -12.82 4.72
N VAL A 208 10.15 -11.57 4.88
CA VAL A 208 10.21 -10.90 6.17
C VAL A 208 8.99 -10.04 6.49
N ARG A 209 8.05 -9.86 5.56
CA ARG A 209 6.83 -9.08 5.82
C ARG A 209 5.80 -9.88 6.62
N ASP A 210 5.36 -9.31 7.74
CA ASP A 210 4.27 -9.86 8.58
C ASP A 210 2.93 -9.87 7.85
N ALA A 211 1.99 -10.65 8.37
CA ALA A 211 0.59 -10.47 8.01
C ALA A 211 0.14 -9.09 8.51
N ASP A 212 -0.22 -8.21 7.58
CA ASP A 212 -0.61 -6.84 7.87
C ASP A 212 -2.13 -6.79 8.10
N PRO A 213 -2.60 -6.54 9.34
CA PRO A 213 -4.03 -6.50 9.61
C PRO A 213 -4.68 -5.29 8.96
N ASP A 214 -3.99 -4.16 8.83
CA ASP A 214 -4.60 -2.97 8.25
C ASP A 214 -4.87 -3.18 6.75
N LEU A 215 -4.05 -4.03 6.09
CA LEU A 215 -4.28 -4.44 4.70
C LEU A 215 -5.55 -5.30 4.56
N CYS A 216 -5.85 -6.09 5.59
CA CYS A 216 -6.99 -7.02 5.61
C CYS A 216 -8.24 -6.42 6.28
N ARG A 217 -8.34 -5.08 6.31
CA ARG A 217 -9.48 -4.34 6.83
C ARG A 217 -10.15 -3.46 5.79
N GLY A 218 -11.41 -3.15 6.06
CA GLY A 218 -12.24 -2.24 5.26
C GLY A 218 -12.73 -2.84 3.94
N GLY A 219 -12.81 -4.17 3.85
CA GLY A 219 -13.47 -4.88 2.76
C GLY A 219 -15.00 -4.93 2.93
N LEU A 220 -15.70 -5.49 1.94
CA LEU A 220 -17.16 -5.58 1.90
C LEU A 220 -17.75 -6.42 3.04
N GLU A 221 -17.07 -7.49 3.46
CA GLU A 221 -17.52 -8.25 4.64
C GLU A 221 -17.40 -7.41 5.91
N GLU A 222 -16.35 -6.57 6.00
CA GLU A 222 -16.20 -5.65 7.13
C GLU A 222 -17.26 -4.58 7.17
N ILE A 223 -17.53 -4.00 6.01
CA ILE A 223 -18.55 -2.98 5.83
C ILE A 223 -19.94 -3.56 6.14
N GLY A 224 -20.28 -4.74 5.60
CA GLY A 224 -21.58 -5.39 5.80
C GLY A 224 -21.88 -5.67 7.27
N GLU A 225 -20.97 -6.36 7.97
CA GLU A 225 -21.14 -6.66 9.40
C GLU A 225 -21.17 -5.38 10.25
N THR A 226 -20.44 -4.33 9.86
CA THR A 226 -20.47 -3.05 10.58
C THR A 226 -21.80 -2.34 10.40
N LEU A 227 -22.37 -2.38 9.20
CA LEU A 227 -23.71 -1.85 8.92
C LEU A 227 -24.80 -2.62 9.68
N GLU A 228 -24.67 -3.93 9.81
CA GLU A 228 -25.57 -4.75 10.63
C GLU A 228 -25.46 -4.44 12.12
N LYS A 229 -24.24 -4.29 12.63
CA LYS A 229 -23.97 -4.03 14.05
C LYS A 229 -24.30 -2.59 14.46
N TYR A 230 -24.13 -1.63 13.55
CA TYR A 230 -24.31 -0.20 13.83
C TYR A 230 -25.08 0.51 12.70
N PRO A 231 -26.35 0.14 12.43
CA PRO A 231 -27.11 0.67 11.31
C PRO A 231 -27.25 2.21 11.34
N ASP A 232 -27.37 2.78 12.55
CA ASP A 232 -27.56 4.23 12.73
C ASP A 232 -26.27 5.06 12.65
N ARG A 233 -25.09 4.40 12.56
CA ARG A 233 -23.80 5.11 12.48
C ARG A 233 -23.33 5.33 11.04
N ALA A 234 -23.97 4.68 10.06
CA ALA A 234 -23.70 4.93 8.66
C ALA A 234 -24.25 6.30 8.25
N LYS A 235 -23.43 7.11 7.58
CA LYS A 235 -23.83 8.45 7.13
C LYS A 235 -23.86 8.49 5.62
N VAL A 236 -24.91 9.07 5.06
CA VAL A 236 -24.93 9.40 3.64
C VAL A 236 -23.95 10.56 3.42
N ALA A 237 -22.86 10.28 2.71
CA ALA A 237 -21.82 11.26 2.38
C ALA A 237 -22.19 12.14 1.17
N GLY A 238 -23.38 11.90 0.57
CA GLY A 238 -23.87 12.59 -0.61
C GLY A 238 -23.37 11.96 -1.92
N LYS A 239 -23.53 12.70 -3.03
CA LYS A 239 -23.04 12.29 -4.35
C LYS A 239 -21.61 12.80 -4.53
N VAL A 240 -20.69 11.90 -4.86
CA VAL A 240 -19.33 12.26 -5.25
C VAL A 240 -19.29 12.42 -6.78
N ALA A 241 -18.76 13.54 -7.27
CA ALA A 241 -18.65 13.80 -8.71
C ALA A 241 -17.87 12.66 -9.40
N GLY A 242 -18.42 12.14 -10.49
CA GLY A 242 -17.83 11.03 -11.24
C GLY A 242 -18.05 9.63 -10.63
N ARG A 243 -18.75 9.49 -9.50
CA ARG A 243 -19.16 8.19 -8.95
C ARG A 243 -20.68 8.01 -9.07
N PRO A 244 -21.19 6.92 -9.68
CA PRO A 244 -22.61 6.67 -9.71
C PRO A 244 -23.14 6.32 -8.31
N GLY A 245 -24.34 6.80 -7.98
CA GLY A 245 -25.03 6.46 -6.74
C GLY A 245 -24.77 7.41 -5.57
N THR A 246 -25.12 6.92 -4.38
CA THR A 246 -24.97 7.63 -3.10
C THR A 246 -23.82 6.99 -2.34
N THR A 247 -22.86 7.79 -1.88
CA THR A 247 -21.77 7.30 -1.03
C THR A 247 -22.27 7.20 0.41
N ILE A 248 -21.93 6.09 1.08
CA ILE A 248 -22.23 5.86 2.49
C ILE A 248 -20.91 5.74 3.22
N ASP A 249 -20.71 6.62 4.20
CA ASP A 249 -19.62 6.54 5.15
C ASP A 249 -20.00 5.53 6.22
N VAL A 250 -19.25 4.43 6.27
CA VAL A 250 -19.40 3.40 7.29
C VAL A 250 -18.25 3.58 8.29
N PRO A 251 -18.53 3.77 9.59
CA PRO A 251 -17.47 3.94 10.57
C PRO A 251 -16.62 2.68 10.66
N VAL A 252 -15.35 2.81 11.03
CA VAL A 252 -14.50 1.64 11.26
C VAL A 252 -14.82 1.04 12.63
N ASP A 253 -15.12 -0.27 12.69
CA ASP A 253 -15.24 -0.98 13.98
C ASP A 253 -13.87 -1.41 14.49
N PHE A 254 -13.19 -0.54 15.26
CA PHE A 254 -11.87 -0.85 15.81
C PHE A 254 -11.84 -2.06 16.75
N SER A 255 -12.99 -2.52 17.28
CA SER A 255 -13.06 -3.72 18.12
C SER A 255 -12.98 -5.02 17.31
N ARG A 256 -13.21 -4.95 16.00
CA ARG A 256 -13.15 -6.10 15.11
C ARG A 256 -11.70 -6.41 14.71
N PRO A 257 -11.19 -7.62 14.96
CA PRO A 257 -9.89 -8.03 14.45
C PRO A 257 -9.94 -8.28 12.94
N ALA A 258 -8.82 -8.04 12.26
CA ALA A 258 -8.65 -8.42 10.87
C ALA A 258 -8.81 -9.95 10.69
N ARG A 259 -9.36 -10.37 9.55
CA ARG A 259 -9.52 -11.79 9.21
C ARG A 259 -8.53 -12.21 8.14
N TYR A 260 -7.92 -13.37 8.34
CA TYR A 260 -6.94 -13.92 7.42
C TYR A 260 -7.39 -15.27 6.85
N SER A 261 -6.94 -15.54 5.62
CA SER A 261 -7.12 -16.84 4.96
C SER A 261 -6.16 -17.88 5.55
N ASP A 262 -6.34 -19.17 5.20
CA ASP A 262 -5.51 -20.27 5.72
C ASP A 262 -4.02 -20.05 5.43
N PRO A 263 -3.16 -19.91 6.47
CA PRO A 263 -1.73 -19.73 6.33
C PRO A 263 -1.02 -20.81 5.51
N LYS A 264 -1.54 -22.05 5.49
CA LYS A 264 -0.99 -23.14 4.68
C LYS A 264 -1.06 -22.87 3.18
N THR A 265 -1.93 -21.95 2.76
CA THR A 265 -2.13 -21.59 1.35
C THR A 265 -1.38 -20.32 0.94
N TRP A 266 -0.80 -19.57 1.90
CA TRP A 266 -0.27 -18.24 1.62
C TRP A 266 0.88 -18.26 0.63
N ASP A 267 1.88 -19.12 0.79
CA ASP A 267 3.05 -19.11 -0.09
C ASP A 267 2.69 -19.45 -1.55
N ALA A 268 1.85 -20.46 -1.75
CA ALA A 268 1.35 -20.81 -3.08
C ALA A 268 0.54 -19.66 -3.71
N LYS A 269 -0.35 -19.01 -2.94
CA LYS A 269 -1.12 -17.85 -3.41
C LYS A 269 -0.26 -16.64 -3.71
N ARG A 270 0.78 -16.38 -2.90
CA ARG A 270 1.73 -15.29 -3.13
C ARG A 270 2.52 -15.51 -4.40
N GLU A 271 2.98 -16.74 -4.64
CA GLU A 271 3.67 -17.06 -5.88
C GLU A 271 2.77 -16.91 -7.10
N GLN A 272 1.53 -17.39 -7.01
CA GLN A 272 0.53 -17.13 -8.04
C GLN A 272 0.28 -15.63 -8.25
N ALA A 273 0.24 -14.84 -7.17
CA ALA A 273 0.08 -13.39 -7.24
C ALA A 273 1.30 -12.68 -7.82
N ARG A 274 2.50 -13.29 -7.87
CA ARG A 274 3.66 -12.71 -8.56
C ARG A 274 3.59 -12.86 -10.08
N ILE A 275 2.77 -13.79 -10.58
CA ILE A 275 2.57 -13.95 -12.02
C ILE A 275 1.97 -12.66 -12.60
N GLY A 276 2.67 -12.06 -13.57
CA GLY A 276 2.30 -10.78 -14.18
C GLY A 276 2.41 -9.58 -13.25
N LEU A 277 3.13 -9.67 -12.12
CA LEU A 277 3.36 -8.54 -11.22
C LEU A 277 4.11 -7.41 -11.94
N GLU A 278 5.24 -7.73 -12.60
CA GLU A 278 6.03 -6.75 -13.35
C GLU A 278 5.24 -6.08 -14.47
N ASP A 279 4.41 -6.83 -15.19
CA ASP A 279 3.58 -6.28 -16.27
C ASP A 279 2.51 -5.32 -15.71
N MET A 280 1.91 -5.66 -14.57
CA MET A 280 0.95 -4.79 -13.90
C MET A 280 1.62 -3.51 -13.38
N LEU A 281 2.77 -3.61 -12.71
CA LEU A 281 3.53 -2.45 -12.27
C LEU A 281 4.01 -1.59 -13.46
N GLY A 282 4.43 -2.23 -14.55
CA GLY A 282 4.82 -1.55 -15.79
C GLY A 282 3.65 -0.80 -16.42
N ALA A 283 2.46 -1.39 -16.47
CA ALA A 283 1.26 -0.74 -16.96
C ALA A 283 0.91 0.54 -16.18
N MET A 284 1.17 0.57 -14.86
CA MET A 284 0.95 1.77 -14.03
C MET A 284 1.83 2.96 -14.46
N VAL A 285 2.97 2.69 -15.08
CA VAL A 285 3.91 3.71 -15.58
C VAL A 285 3.96 3.79 -17.11
N GLY A 286 2.95 3.27 -17.80
CA GLY A 286 2.88 3.29 -19.27
C GLY A 286 3.95 2.43 -19.96
N LEU A 287 4.58 1.50 -19.23
CA LEU A 287 5.56 0.55 -19.73
C LEU A 287 4.90 -0.83 -19.88
N THR A 288 4.14 -1.03 -20.94
CA THR A 288 3.66 -2.38 -21.31
C THR A 288 4.73 -3.08 -22.13
N ARG A 289 5.06 -4.34 -21.82
CA ARG A 289 5.78 -5.19 -22.77
C ARG A 289 4.95 -5.21 -24.05
N ALA A 290 5.53 -4.82 -25.18
CA ALA A 290 4.88 -5.06 -26.47
C ALA A 290 4.55 -6.55 -26.50
N LYS A 291 3.26 -6.89 -26.68
CA LYS A 291 2.89 -8.28 -26.95
C LYS A 291 3.67 -8.65 -28.21
N VAL A 292 4.69 -9.49 -28.07
CA VAL A 292 5.34 -10.09 -29.23
C VAL A 292 4.22 -10.91 -29.89
N PRO A 293 3.80 -10.55 -31.12
CA PRO A 293 2.73 -11.26 -31.80
C PRO A 293 3.09 -12.73 -32.04
#